data_AF-A0A956KR65-F1
#
_entry.id   AF-A0A956KR65-F1
#
_cell.length_a   1.000
_cell.length_b   1.000
_cell.length_c   1.000
_cell.angle_alpha   90.00
_cell.angle_beta   90.00
_cell.angle_gamma   90.00
#
_symmetry.space_group_name_H-M   'P 1'
#
loop_
_entity.id
_entity.type
_entity.pdbx_description
1 polymer ?
#
loop_
_entity_poly.entity_id
_entity_poly.type
_entity_poly.pdbx_seq_one_letter_code
_entity_poly.pdbx_strand_id
1 'polypeptide(L)'
;DQFSFCVALYEALYRTRPFVGISREELCKSVLAGAVCEPPRGSKTPGWLFAVLRRGLAVDPGQRYPSMAELLADLGRDPVQTRRRWFLGVGFGILAAAAGLAAGQLTQRDDPRAPMCNGGAVAIAKSWNPPRRERLEAHLNTMQAAYADTLGQRLVTQLDDYAARWQEIHHDACIKHQEGVQSDLLLDKRMTCLARSLAAFDSAVEVLGNADEQVFQSATTIVYDLPPLYTCSDSAVLEAEVPPPVDPQVAAEVEAARENLARATTLTNAGKLDEALALTTLHVEQARQVGYDPLLAEALLLRGRIEFYQTGDARKPADTLLEAAEAGLSSRADAVAVEALIRGLHIEAIRPGGRAIGEHEHALIRSMLHRLPDAARLEGMYLNNAATVAIAQGELGEARLSLHQALAVKQRSPDINPIDLLETRFNLA
;
A
#
# COMPACT_ATOMS: atom_id res chain seq x y z
N ASP A 1 -16.70 24.93 -6.66
CA ASP A 1 -16.77 23.67 -5.91
C ASP A 1 -17.58 23.75 -4.61
N GLN A 2 -17.22 24.58 -3.62
CA GLN A 2 -17.98 24.69 -2.35
C GLN A 2 -19.48 24.95 -2.55
N PHE A 3 -19.84 25.89 -3.44
CA PHE A 3 -21.24 26.22 -3.75
C PHE A 3 -21.99 25.01 -4.31
N SER A 4 -21.44 24.35 -5.34
CA SER A 4 -22.04 23.16 -5.97
C SER A 4 -22.16 22.00 -4.99
N PHE A 5 -21.16 21.80 -4.11
CA PHE A 5 -21.20 20.81 -3.04
C PHE A 5 -22.33 21.09 -2.04
N CYS A 6 -22.47 22.33 -1.57
CA CYS A 6 -23.54 22.70 -0.65
C CYS A 6 -24.92 22.61 -1.29
N VAL A 7 -25.06 22.85 -2.60
CA VAL A 7 -26.32 22.61 -3.34
C VAL A 7 -26.68 21.13 -3.31
N ALA A 8 -25.74 20.26 -3.65
CA ALA A 8 -25.95 18.81 -3.65
C ALA A 8 -26.26 18.26 -2.24
N LEU A 9 -25.54 18.74 -1.22
CA LEU A 9 -25.74 18.31 0.16
C LEU A 9 -27.07 18.82 0.73
N TYR A 10 -27.49 20.04 0.41
CA TYR A 10 -28.81 20.55 0.77
C TYR A 10 -29.92 19.68 0.16
N GLU A 11 -29.82 19.33 -1.12
CA GLU A 11 -30.81 18.47 -1.80
C GLU A 11 -30.84 17.05 -1.21
N ALA A 12 -29.68 16.51 -0.83
CA ALA A 12 -29.61 15.21 -0.14
C ALA A 12 -30.29 15.22 1.24
N LEU A 13 -30.10 16.30 2.01
CA LEU A 13 -30.60 16.40 3.39
C LEU A 13 -32.08 16.77 3.47
N TYR A 14 -32.55 17.66 2.60
CA TYR A 14 -33.91 18.21 2.67
C TYR A 14 -34.85 17.69 1.58
N ARG A 15 -34.32 16.94 0.60
CA ARG A 15 -35.06 16.40 -0.56
C ARG A 15 -35.72 17.50 -1.42
N THR A 16 -35.24 18.73 -1.28
CA THR A 16 -35.65 19.91 -2.03
C THR A 16 -34.42 20.71 -2.41
N ARG A 17 -34.51 21.55 -3.44
CA ARG A 17 -33.39 22.40 -3.85
C ARG A 17 -33.31 23.67 -3.00
N PRO A 18 -32.10 24.22 -2.77
CA PRO A 18 -31.92 25.44 -1.98
C PRO A 18 -32.39 26.71 -2.69
N PHE A 19 -32.60 26.66 -4.01
CA PHE A 19 -33.10 27.79 -4.82
C PHE A 19 -34.27 27.31 -5.68
N VAL A 20 -35.32 28.12 -5.79
CA VAL A 20 -36.57 27.79 -6.49
C VAL A 20 -36.73 28.68 -7.72
N GLY A 21 -37.13 28.08 -8.84
CA GLY A 21 -37.50 28.76 -10.07
C GLY A 21 -37.99 27.74 -11.09
N ILE A 22 -39.11 28.02 -11.75
CA ILE A 22 -39.67 27.15 -12.81
C ILE A 22 -39.04 27.44 -14.18
N SER A 23 -38.32 28.56 -14.29
CA SER A 23 -37.50 28.92 -15.46
C SER A 23 -36.05 29.20 -15.08
N ARG A 24 -35.14 29.15 -16.07
CA ARG A 24 -33.72 29.46 -15.88
C ARG A 24 -33.51 30.90 -15.40
N GLU A 25 -34.34 31.83 -15.86
CA GLU A 25 -34.29 33.24 -15.47
C GLU A 25 -34.67 33.44 -13.99
N GLU A 26 -35.73 32.76 -13.53
CA GLU A 26 -36.13 32.77 -12.12
C GLU A 26 -35.08 32.12 -11.21
N LEU A 27 -34.48 31.02 -11.66
CA LEU A 27 -33.42 30.34 -10.90
C LEU A 27 -32.17 31.23 -10.76
N CYS A 28 -31.74 31.88 -11.85
CA CYS A 28 -30.64 32.84 -11.80
C CYS A 28 -30.96 34.00 -10.84
N LYS A 29 -32.18 34.53 -10.87
CA LYS A 29 -32.62 35.60 -9.95
C LYS A 29 -32.61 35.15 -8.49
N SER A 30 -33.08 33.93 -8.20
CA SER A 30 -33.07 33.35 -6.85
C SER A 30 -31.67 33.15 -6.30
N VAL A 31 -30.74 32.65 -7.13
CA VAL A 31 -29.33 32.47 -6.78
C VAL A 31 -28.65 33.83 -6.54
N LEU A 32 -28.81 34.80 -7.46
CA LEU A 32 -28.17 36.11 -7.34
C LEU A 32 -28.71 36.94 -6.17
N ALA A 33 -29.97 36.74 -5.77
CA ALA A 33 -30.55 37.36 -4.59
C ALA A 33 -30.08 36.72 -3.27
N GLY A 34 -29.35 35.60 -3.31
CA GLY A 34 -28.95 34.86 -2.12
C GLY A 34 -30.15 34.27 -1.35
N ALA A 35 -31.28 34.07 -2.02
CA ALA A 35 -32.53 33.66 -1.41
C ALA A 35 -32.58 32.14 -1.21
N VAL A 36 -31.71 31.63 -0.32
CA VAL A 36 -31.67 30.21 0.06
C VAL A 36 -32.97 29.85 0.80
N CYS A 37 -33.65 28.80 0.34
CA CYS A 37 -34.85 28.30 0.99
C CYS A 37 -34.56 27.78 2.40
N GLU A 38 -35.42 28.13 3.35
CA GLU A 38 -35.41 27.53 4.68
C GLU A 38 -35.79 26.04 4.60
N PRO A 39 -35.24 25.18 5.47
CA PRO A 39 -35.60 23.77 5.53
C PRO A 39 -37.11 23.54 5.72
N PRO A 40 -37.68 22.45 5.17
CA PRO A 40 -39.08 22.10 5.40
C PRO A 40 -39.42 22.00 6.90
N ARG A 41 -40.61 22.49 7.28
CA ARG A 41 -41.12 22.38 8.67
C ARG A 41 -41.18 20.91 9.08
N GLY A 42 -40.54 20.56 10.19
CA GLY A 42 -40.44 19.18 10.69
C GLY A 42 -39.20 18.41 10.24
N SER A 43 -38.23 19.06 9.58
CA SER A 43 -36.92 18.47 9.27
C SER A 43 -36.24 17.90 10.53
N LYS A 44 -35.76 16.64 10.43
CA LYS A 44 -34.98 15.97 11.49
C LYS A 44 -33.49 16.38 11.49
N THR A 45 -33.07 17.18 10.52
CA THR A 45 -31.68 17.65 10.39
C THR A 45 -31.41 18.79 11.38
N PRO A 46 -30.36 18.71 12.20
CA PRO A 46 -29.97 19.78 13.13
C PRO A 46 -29.78 21.16 12.46
N GLY A 47 -30.22 22.23 13.13
CA GLY A 47 -30.14 23.59 12.60
C GLY A 47 -28.71 24.12 12.38
N TRP A 48 -27.70 23.55 13.05
CA TRP A 48 -26.30 23.91 12.84
C TRP A 48 -25.80 23.50 11.44
N LEU A 49 -26.27 22.37 10.90
CA LEU A 49 -25.94 21.94 9.54
C LEU A 49 -26.48 22.92 8.50
N PHE A 50 -27.69 23.43 8.71
CA PHE A 50 -28.26 24.46 7.84
C PHE A 50 -27.42 25.75 7.88
N ALA A 51 -26.91 26.15 9.04
CA ALA A 51 -26.04 27.33 9.15
C ALA A 51 -24.74 27.18 8.35
N VAL A 52 -24.13 25.98 8.38
CA VAL A 52 -22.92 25.65 7.59
C VAL A 52 -23.23 25.66 6.09
N LEU A 53 -24.33 25.03 5.68
CA LEU A 53 -24.78 25.03 4.28
C LEU A 53 -25.08 26.44 3.77
N ARG A 54 -25.79 27.25 4.55
CA ARG A 54 -26.13 28.63 4.20
C ARG A 54 -24.89 29.49 3.95
N ARG A 55 -23.81 29.28 4.73
CA ARG A 55 -22.52 29.96 4.49
C ARG A 55 -21.84 29.48 3.20
N GLY A 56 -21.83 28.17 2.94
CA GLY A 56 -21.29 27.64 1.68
C GLY A 56 -22.09 28.03 0.44
N LEU A 57 -23.37 28.38 0.60
CA LEU A 57 -24.29 28.87 -0.44
C LEU A 57 -24.26 30.40 -0.61
N ALA A 58 -23.37 31.13 0.06
CA ALA A 58 -23.27 32.58 -0.10
C ALA A 58 -22.96 32.97 -1.56
N VAL A 59 -23.58 34.05 -2.05
CA VAL A 59 -23.40 34.53 -3.43
C VAL A 59 -21.97 35.01 -3.65
N ASP A 60 -21.47 35.81 -2.72
CA ASP A 60 -20.09 36.28 -2.68
C ASP A 60 -19.13 35.15 -2.24
N PRO A 61 -18.15 34.76 -3.07
CA PRO A 61 -17.15 33.77 -2.70
C PRO A 61 -16.37 34.12 -1.43
N GLY A 62 -16.13 35.42 -1.15
CA GLY A 62 -15.39 35.87 0.03
C GLY A 62 -16.12 35.63 1.35
N GLN A 63 -17.44 35.39 1.31
CA GLN A 63 -18.26 35.09 2.48
C GLN A 63 -18.37 33.58 2.75
N ARG A 64 -17.82 32.73 1.88
CA ARG A 64 -17.80 31.26 2.03
C ARG A 64 -16.66 30.83 2.96
N TYR A 65 -16.26 29.55 2.87
CA TYR A 65 -15.11 29.05 3.61
C TYR A 65 -13.80 29.33 2.85
N PRO A 66 -12.68 29.56 3.55
CA PRO A 66 -11.38 29.77 2.90
C PRO A 66 -10.95 28.60 1.99
N SER A 67 -11.38 27.39 2.32
CA SER A 67 -11.12 26.18 1.52
C SER A 67 -12.24 25.14 1.68
N MET A 68 -12.25 24.12 0.81
CA MET A 68 -13.16 22.97 0.98
C MET A 68 -12.86 22.18 2.27
N ALA A 69 -11.59 22.10 2.67
CA ALA A 69 -11.19 21.42 3.91
C ALA A 69 -11.80 22.07 5.15
N GLU A 70 -11.84 23.41 5.19
CA GLU A 70 -12.47 24.18 6.28
C GLU A 70 -13.99 23.95 6.35
N LEU A 71 -14.66 23.88 5.19
CA LEU A 71 -16.09 23.54 5.12
C LEU A 71 -16.36 22.13 5.67
N LEU A 72 -15.56 21.14 5.28
CA LEU A 72 -15.72 19.76 5.74
C LEU A 72 -15.40 19.61 7.23
N ALA A 73 -14.41 20.34 7.75
CA ALA A 73 -14.09 20.39 9.16
C ALA A 73 -15.27 20.93 10.00
N ASP A 74 -15.98 21.94 9.50
CA ASP A 74 -17.14 22.51 10.17
C ASP A 74 -18.37 21.57 10.09
N LEU A 75 -18.55 20.87 8.97
CA LEU A 75 -19.56 19.80 8.82
C LEU A 75 -19.30 18.59 9.74
N GLY A 76 -18.05 18.37 10.16
CA GLY A 76 -17.66 17.28 11.06
C GLY A 76 -17.89 17.56 12.55
N ARG A 77 -18.23 18.79 12.95
CA ARG A 77 -18.44 19.16 14.36
C ARG A 77 -19.91 18.99 14.74
N ASP A 78 -20.24 17.96 15.51
CA ASP A 78 -21.56 17.81 16.15
C ASP A 78 -21.60 18.52 17.53
N PRO A 79 -22.14 19.75 17.65
CA PRO A 79 -22.18 20.51 18.90
C PRO A 79 -23.03 19.87 20.00
N VAL A 80 -23.94 18.94 19.67
CA VAL A 80 -24.79 18.24 20.66
C VAL A 80 -23.98 17.14 21.36
N GLN A 81 -23.06 16.48 20.66
CA GLN A 81 -22.10 15.54 21.27
C GLN A 81 -21.05 16.25 22.12
N THR A 82 -20.58 17.43 21.72
CA THR A 82 -19.55 18.18 22.49
C THR A 82 -20.11 18.75 23.79
N ARG A 83 -21.36 19.24 23.81
CA ARG A 83 -22.00 19.74 25.06
C ARG A 83 -22.38 18.62 26.03
N ARG A 84 -22.85 17.47 25.53
CA ARG A 84 -23.16 16.29 26.37
C ARG A 84 -21.91 15.68 27.00
N ARG A 85 -20.77 15.76 26.31
CA ARG A 85 -19.44 15.42 26.85
C ARG A 85 -18.93 16.39 27.92
N TRP A 86 -19.28 17.68 27.82
CA TRP A 86 -18.89 18.70 28.81
C TRP A 86 -19.65 18.61 30.14
N PHE A 87 -20.96 18.35 30.12
CA PHE A 87 -21.76 18.24 31.36
C PHE A 87 -21.55 16.91 32.13
N LEU A 88 -21.12 15.85 31.45
CA LEU A 88 -20.75 14.58 32.10
C LEU A 88 -19.26 14.54 32.53
N GLY A 89 -18.45 15.50 32.09
CA GLY A 89 -16.99 15.48 32.25
C GLY A 89 -16.44 16.04 33.57
N VAL A 90 -17.13 16.99 34.23
CA VAL A 90 -16.56 17.65 35.43
C VAL A 90 -16.70 16.79 36.69
N GLY A 91 -17.80 16.06 36.85
CA GLY A 91 -17.99 15.12 37.98
C GLY A 91 -17.25 13.79 37.79
N PHE A 92 -17.19 13.29 36.55
CA PHE A 92 -16.48 12.04 36.25
C PHE A 92 -14.97 12.27 36.09
N GLY A 93 -14.51 13.48 35.76
CA GLY A 93 -13.10 13.78 35.56
C GLY A 93 -12.24 13.64 36.81
N ILE A 94 -12.77 13.95 38.00
CA ILE A 94 -12.01 13.81 39.25
C ILE A 94 -11.97 12.33 39.71
N LEU A 95 -13.09 11.60 39.57
CA LEU A 95 -13.16 10.18 39.89
C LEU A 95 -12.47 9.29 38.85
N ALA A 96 -12.45 9.67 37.57
CA ALA A 96 -11.74 8.97 36.49
C ALA A 96 -10.27 9.41 36.37
N ALA A 97 -9.87 10.58 36.88
CA ALA A 97 -8.45 10.87 37.07
C ALA A 97 -7.89 10.09 38.27
N ALA A 98 -8.65 9.95 39.37
CA ALA A 98 -8.25 9.09 40.49
C ALA A 98 -8.29 7.60 40.13
N ALA A 99 -9.34 7.15 39.43
CA ALA A 99 -9.46 5.78 38.94
C ALA A 99 -8.62 5.53 37.68
N GLY A 100 -8.19 6.55 36.94
CA GLY A 100 -7.36 6.45 35.73
C GLY A 100 -5.87 6.66 36.00
N LEU A 101 -5.50 7.30 37.11
CA LEU A 101 -4.15 7.17 37.68
C LEU A 101 -4.01 5.85 38.43
N ALA A 102 -5.05 5.40 39.15
CA ALA A 102 -5.06 4.06 39.72
C ALA A 102 -5.16 2.97 38.63
N ALA A 103 -6.01 3.10 37.62
CA ALA A 103 -6.10 2.16 36.49
C ALA A 103 -4.95 2.34 35.50
N GLY A 104 -4.44 3.53 35.23
CA GLY A 104 -3.22 3.70 34.42
C GLY A 104 -2.00 3.04 35.06
N GLN A 105 -1.94 3.00 36.40
CA GLN A 105 -0.96 2.22 37.16
C GLN A 105 -1.39 0.77 37.46
N LEU A 106 -2.64 0.36 37.18
CA LEU A 106 -3.16 -1.01 37.35
C LEU A 106 -3.50 -1.72 36.01
N THR A 107 -3.39 -1.02 34.87
CA THR A 107 -3.51 -1.50 33.49
C THR A 107 -2.23 -1.24 32.68
N GLN A 108 -1.27 -0.45 33.20
CA GLN A 108 0.09 -0.99 33.38
C GLN A 108 0.06 -2.00 34.52
N ARG A 109 -0.77 -3.04 34.39
CA ARG A 109 -0.24 -4.34 34.72
C ARG A 109 0.89 -4.47 33.73
N ASP A 110 2.11 -4.34 34.21
CA ASP A 110 3.21 -5.04 33.59
C ASP A 110 2.66 -6.43 33.27
N ASP A 111 2.29 -6.68 32.01
CA ASP A 111 2.15 -8.05 31.58
C ASP A 111 3.53 -8.63 31.93
N PRO A 112 3.62 -9.61 32.85
CA PRO A 112 4.92 -10.15 33.24
C PRO A 112 5.71 -10.67 32.02
N ARG A 113 5.04 -10.86 30.88
CA ARG A 113 5.58 -11.26 29.58
C ARG A 113 5.92 -10.11 28.63
N ALA A 114 5.46 -8.88 28.86
CA ALA A 114 5.87 -7.71 28.07
C ALA A 114 7.40 -7.52 27.96
N PRO A 115 8.21 -7.76 29.02
CA PRO A 115 9.66 -7.76 28.86
C PRO A 115 10.19 -8.96 28.06
N MET A 116 9.45 -10.07 27.92
CA MET A 116 9.86 -11.27 27.18
C MET A 116 9.57 -11.18 25.67
N CYS A 117 8.53 -10.44 25.26
CA CYS A 117 8.17 -10.24 23.86
C CYS A 117 8.66 -8.91 23.27
N ASN A 118 9.77 -8.36 23.79
CA ASN A 118 10.37 -7.11 23.30
C ASN A 118 11.44 -7.30 22.20
N GLY A 119 11.69 -8.55 21.79
CA GLY A 119 12.75 -8.88 20.81
C GLY A 119 12.62 -8.11 19.50
N GLY A 120 11.38 -7.84 19.04
CA GLY A 120 11.13 -7.05 17.85
C GLY A 120 11.65 -5.60 17.97
N ALA A 121 11.41 -4.93 19.09
CA ALA A 121 11.90 -3.56 19.32
C ALA A 121 13.43 -3.50 19.26
N VAL A 122 14.12 -4.51 19.82
CA VAL A 122 15.59 -4.61 19.77
C VAL A 122 16.08 -4.90 18.35
N ALA A 123 15.39 -5.75 17.61
CA ALA A 123 15.76 -6.12 16.24
C ALA A 123 15.66 -4.91 15.30
N ILE A 124 14.50 -4.23 15.27
CA ILE A 124 14.29 -3.12 14.36
C ILE A 124 15.12 -1.89 14.71
N ALA A 125 15.46 -1.67 15.99
CA ALA A 125 16.32 -0.56 16.43
C ALA A 125 17.73 -0.59 15.80
N LYS A 126 18.19 -1.75 15.33
CA LYS A 126 19.45 -1.87 14.56
C LYS A 126 19.31 -1.21 13.18
N SER A 127 18.16 -1.38 12.55
CA SER A 127 17.84 -0.87 11.21
C SER A 127 17.26 0.55 11.22
N TRP A 128 16.46 0.89 12.22
CA TRP A 128 15.76 2.16 12.34
C TRP A 128 15.80 2.70 13.75
N ASN A 129 16.46 3.84 13.94
CA ASN A 129 16.62 4.50 15.24
C ASN A 129 16.71 6.02 15.04
N PRO A 130 16.55 6.84 16.11
CA PRO A 130 16.54 8.29 15.96
C PRO A 130 17.76 8.85 15.22
N PRO A 131 19.01 8.41 15.48
CA PRO A 131 20.16 8.85 14.69
C PRO A 131 20.14 8.46 13.21
N ARG A 132 19.61 7.28 12.83
CA ARG A 132 19.44 6.91 11.41
C ARG A 132 18.32 7.73 10.76
N ARG A 133 17.22 7.93 11.48
CA ARG A 133 16.08 8.74 11.05
C ARG A 133 16.49 10.17 10.73
N GLU A 134 17.16 10.84 11.67
CA GLU A 134 17.62 12.22 11.51
C GLU A 134 18.64 12.37 10.37
N ARG A 135 19.56 11.41 10.23
CA ARG A 135 20.52 11.42 9.11
C ARG A 135 19.85 11.26 7.76
N LEU A 136 18.88 10.36 7.65
CA LEU A 136 18.14 10.19 6.39
C LEU A 136 17.34 11.45 6.05
N GLU A 137 16.63 12.02 7.02
CA GLU A 137 15.87 13.25 6.85
C GLU A 137 16.78 14.41 6.40
N ALA A 138 17.91 14.61 7.08
CA ALA A 138 18.88 15.63 6.71
C ALA A 138 19.44 15.42 5.30
N HIS A 139 19.79 14.19 4.93
CA HIS A 139 20.33 13.85 3.62
C HIS A 139 19.33 14.13 2.49
N LEU A 140 18.08 13.67 2.64
CA LEU A 140 17.03 13.91 1.65
C LEU A 140 16.72 15.41 1.48
N ASN A 141 16.82 16.21 2.55
CA ASN A 141 16.63 17.66 2.48
C ASN A 141 17.80 18.40 1.79
N THR A 142 18.96 17.75 1.58
CA THR A 142 20.05 18.33 0.77
C THR A 142 19.83 18.23 -0.73
N MET A 143 18.84 17.44 -1.17
CA MET A 143 18.54 17.24 -2.59
C MET A 143 18.02 18.53 -3.20
N GLN A 144 18.52 18.91 -4.38
CA GLN A 144 18.24 20.20 -5.01
C GLN A 144 16.90 20.19 -5.77
N ALA A 145 15.82 19.76 -5.09
CA ALA A 145 14.48 19.73 -5.64
C ALA A 145 13.53 20.61 -4.81
N ALA A 146 12.66 21.38 -5.47
CA ALA A 146 11.71 22.27 -4.81
C ALA A 146 10.73 21.55 -3.87
N TYR A 147 10.57 20.23 -4.03
CA TYR A 147 9.72 19.36 -3.22
C TYR A 147 10.50 18.50 -2.22
N ALA A 148 11.82 18.70 -2.08
CA ALA A 148 12.69 17.82 -1.30
C ALA A 148 12.24 17.68 0.16
N ASP A 149 12.00 18.80 0.84
CA ASP A 149 11.58 18.80 2.25
C ASP A 149 10.26 18.05 2.47
N THR A 150 9.26 18.30 1.61
CA THR A 150 7.93 17.67 1.75
C THR A 150 7.99 16.18 1.44
N LEU A 151 8.78 15.79 0.42
CA LEU A 151 8.96 14.39 0.09
C LEU A 151 9.76 13.67 1.18
N GLY A 152 10.88 14.23 1.64
CA GLY A 152 11.71 13.67 2.70
C GLY A 152 10.92 13.39 3.98
N GLN A 153 10.16 14.37 4.47
CA GLN A 153 9.30 14.19 5.65
C GLN A 153 8.26 13.07 5.47
N ARG A 154 7.63 13.00 4.28
CA ARG A 154 6.66 11.95 3.99
C ARG A 154 7.32 10.56 3.96
N LEU A 155 8.46 10.42 3.32
CA LEU A 155 9.19 9.14 3.24
C LEU A 155 9.63 8.66 4.61
N VAL A 156 10.19 9.55 5.43
CA VAL A 156 10.59 9.24 6.81
C VAL A 156 9.38 8.81 7.64
N THR A 157 8.25 9.50 7.51
CA THR A 157 7.00 9.11 8.19
C THR A 157 6.53 7.71 7.75
N GLN A 158 6.59 7.40 6.46
CA GLN A 158 6.22 6.07 5.97
C GLN A 158 7.16 4.96 6.48
N LEU A 159 8.47 5.25 6.62
CA LEU A 159 9.43 4.33 7.23
C LEU A 159 9.18 4.15 8.73
N ASP A 160 8.83 5.23 9.45
CA ASP A 160 8.40 5.19 10.86
C ASP A 160 7.14 4.29 11.01
N ASP A 161 6.14 4.48 10.15
CA ASP A 161 4.90 3.69 10.14
C ASP A 161 5.14 2.20 9.82
N TYR A 162 6.01 1.91 8.85
CA TYR A 162 6.41 0.54 8.53
C TYR A 162 7.12 -0.12 9.72
N ALA A 163 8.07 0.59 10.35
CA ALA A 163 8.80 0.06 11.49
C ALA A 163 7.88 -0.22 12.70
N ALA A 164 6.94 0.67 12.98
CA ALA A 164 5.94 0.48 14.03
C ALA A 164 5.04 -0.75 13.76
N ARG A 165 4.52 -0.89 12.53
CA ARG A 165 3.69 -2.05 12.12
C ARG A 165 4.48 -3.35 12.21
N TRP A 166 5.74 -3.36 11.78
CA TRP A 166 6.60 -4.54 11.87
C TRP A 166 6.79 -4.98 13.33
N GLN A 167 7.06 -4.03 14.23
CA GLN A 167 7.21 -4.30 15.66
C GLN A 167 5.91 -4.83 16.28
N GLU A 168 4.76 -4.28 15.89
CA GLU A 168 3.44 -4.75 16.34
C GLU A 168 3.19 -6.21 15.95
N ILE A 169 3.43 -6.58 14.68
CA ILE A 169 3.24 -7.95 14.20
C ILE A 169 4.20 -8.92 14.89
N HIS A 170 5.46 -8.51 15.10
CA HIS A 170 6.44 -9.32 15.83
C HIS A 170 5.99 -9.54 17.29
N HIS A 171 5.49 -8.50 17.95
CA HIS A 171 5.01 -8.59 19.33
C HIS A 171 3.78 -9.51 19.43
N ASP A 172 2.79 -9.30 18.57
CA ASP A 172 1.55 -10.10 18.49
C ASP A 172 1.85 -11.59 18.24
N ALA A 173 2.80 -11.91 17.35
CA ALA A 173 3.24 -13.28 17.09
C ALA A 173 3.79 -13.96 18.37
N CYS A 174 4.61 -13.24 19.14
CA CYS A 174 5.17 -13.74 20.38
C CYS A 174 4.09 -14.00 21.44
N ILE A 175 3.16 -13.05 21.62
CA ILE A 175 2.06 -13.19 22.58
C ILE A 175 1.15 -14.37 22.21
N LYS A 176 0.70 -14.46 20.95
CA LYS A 176 -0.16 -15.56 20.47
C LYS A 176 0.48 -16.93 20.63
N HIS A 177 1.80 -17.02 20.42
CA HIS A 177 2.52 -18.25 20.65
C HIS A 177 2.58 -18.61 22.14
N GLN A 178 2.88 -17.66 23.01
CA GLN A 178 2.89 -17.88 24.47
C GLN A 178 1.51 -18.27 25.02
N GLU A 179 0.43 -17.79 24.40
CA GLU A 179 -0.95 -18.17 24.74
C GLU A 179 -1.37 -19.54 24.19
N GLY A 180 -0.53 -20.18 23.38
CA GLY A 180 -0.84 -21.46 22.73
C GLY A 180 -1.85 -21.36 21.59
N VAL A 181 -2.16 -20.14 21.13
CA VAL A 181 -3.04 -19.90 19.97
C VAL A 181 -2.33 -20.27 18.66
N GLN A 182 -1.01 -20.11 18.63
CA GLN A 182 -0.17 -20.33 17.46
C GLN A 182 0.83 -21.46 17.66
N SER A 183 0.93 -22.34 16.65
CA SER A 183 1.89 -23.45 16.63
C SER A 183 3.33 -22.98 16.39
N ASP A 184 4.30 -23.79 16.82
CA ASP A 184 5.73 -23.56 16.58
C ASP A 184 6.02 -23.34 15.10
N LEU A 185 5.50 -24.21 14.24
CA LEU A 185 5.70 -24.13 12.78
C LEU A 185 5.17 -22.81 12.18
N LEU A 186 4.01 -22.34 12.63
CA LEU A 186 3.45 -21.08 12.13
C LEU A 186 4.23 -19.87 12.68
N LEU A 187 4.77 -19.96 13.90
CA LEU A 187 5.69 -18.96 14.44
C LEU A 187 6.98 -18.88 13.62
N ASP A 188 7.60 -20.01 13.32
CA ASP A 188 8.82 -20.06 12.52
C ASP A 188 8.60 -19.39 11.15
N LYS A 189 7.53 -19.77 10.45
CA LYS A 189 7.15 -19.15 9.16
C LYS A 189 6.97 -17.63 9.29
N ARG A 190 6.25 -17.16 10.31
CA ARG A 190 6.05 -15.72 10.54
C ARG A 190 7.36 -15.00 10.84
N MET A 191 8.25 -15.59 11.63
CA MET A 191 9.54 -15.00 11.97
C MET A 191 10.49 -14.95 10.77
N THR A 192 10.46 -15.95 9.90
CA THR A 192 11.17 -15.92 8.62
C THR A 192 10.63 -14.80 7.71
N CYS A 193 9.30 -14.66 7.58
CA CYS A 193 8.70 -13.55 6.82
C CYS A 193 9.14 -12.18 7.36
N LEU A 194 9.06 -11.98 8.68
CA LEU A 194 9.47 -10.72 9.32
C LEU A 194 10.97 -10.44 9.20
N ALA A 195 11.81 -11.46 9.25
CA ALA A 195 13.25 -11.30 9.02
C ALA A 195 13.53 -10.79 7.59
N ARG A 196 12.89 -11.40 6.58
CA ARG A 196 13.01 -10.97 5.17
C ARG A 196 12.49 -9.54 4.97
N SER A 197 11.36 -9.19 5.57
CA SER A 197 10.79 -7.84 5.47
C SER A 197 11.66 -6.78 6.17
N LEU A 198 12.39 -7.16 7.23
CA LEU A 198 13.35 -6.29 7.92
C LEU A 198 14.63 -6.11 7.09
N ALA A 199 15.13 -7.16 6.42
CA ALA A 199 16.26 -7.06 5.50
C ALA A 199 15.95 -6.13 4.32
N ALA A 200 14.76 -6.24 3.72
CA ALA A 200 14.31 -5.34 2.66
C ALA A 200 14.20 -3.88 3.15
N PHE A 201 13.69 -3.67 4.37
CA PHE A 201 13.61 -2.37 5.00
C PHE A 201 15.01 -1.76 5.25
N ASP A 202 15.95 -2.54 5.79
CA ASP A 202 17.32 -2.05 6.05
C ASP A 202 18.02 -1.66 4.75
N SER A 203 17.86 -2.47 3.69
CA SER A 203 18.38 -2.14 2.36
C SER A 203 17.77 -0.85 1.80
N ALA A 204 16.46 -0.62 1.99
CA ALA A 204 15.82 0.62 1.56
C ALA A 204 16.38 1.83 2.31
N VAL A 205 16.55 1.74 3.63
CA VAL A 205 17.16 2.80 4.44
C VAL A 205 18.61 3.07 4.02
N GLU A 206 19.39 2.02 3.74
CA GLU A 206 20.78 2.17 3.29
C GLU A 206 20.87 2.85 1.91
N VAL A 207 20.08 2.41 0.93
CA VAL A 207 20.05 3.00 -0.41
C VAL A 207 19.59 4.46 -0.36
N LEU A 208 18.53 4.76 0.40
CA LEU A 208 18.05 6.13 0.55
C LEU A 208 19.02 7.02 1.33
N GLY A 209 19.72 6.47 2.33
CA GLY A 209 20.72 7.20 3.12
C GLY A 209 21.97 7.57 2.34
N ASN A 210 22.23 6.88 1.22
CA ASN A 210 23.29 7.16 0.28
C ASN A 210 22.77 7.68 -1.07
N ALA A 211 21.51 8.15 -1.11
CA ALA A 211 20.87 8.54 -2.35
C ALA A 211 21.65 9.66 -3.07
N ASP A 212 21.81 9.52 -4.38
CA ASP A 212 22.11 10.63 -5.29
C ASP A 212 20.81 11.17 -5.89
N GLU A 213 20.89 12.15 -6.80
CA GLU A 213 19.71 12.73 -7.46
C GLU A 213 18.88 11.68 -8.22
N GLN A 214 19.51 10.67 -8.80
CA GLN A 214 18.82 9.59 -9.52
C GLN A 214 18.03 8.71 -8.54
N VAL A 215 18.66 8.28 -7.44
CA VAL A 215 17.98 7.49 -6.41
C VAL A 215 16.86 8.31 -5.77
N PHE A 216 17.07 9.61 -5.56
CA PHE A 216 16.06 10.51 -5.00
C PHE A 216 14.77 10.57 -5.83
N GLN A 217 14.88 10.60 -7.16
CA GLN A 217 13.72 10.56 -8.06
C GLN A 217 12.89 9.28 -7.90
N SER A 218 13.53 8.19 -7.48
CA SER A 218 12.89 6.89 -7.27
C SER A 218 12.53 6.61 -5.80
N ALA A 219 12.79 7.56 -4.89
CA ALA A 219 12.67 7.36 -3.46
C ALA A 219 11.26 6.96 -3.00
N THR A 220 10.23 7.47 -3.69
CA THR A 220 8.83 7.08 -3.43
C THR A 220 8.61 5.61 -3.75
N THR A 221 9.06 5.13 -4.92
CA THR A 221 8.96 3.72 -5.31
C THR A 221 9.71 2.82 -4.33
N ILE A 222 10.91 3.21 -3.89
CA ILE A 222 11.71 2.43 -2.92
C ILE A 222 10.93 2.17 -1.63
N VAL A 223 10.21 3.17 -1.10
CA VAL A 223 9.48 3.05 0.17
C VAL A 223 8.13 2.34 0.01
N TYR A 224 7.35 2.67 -1.03
CA TYR A 224 6.02 2.09 -1.23
C TYR A 224 6.04 0.66 -1.77
N ASP A 225 7.15 0.21 -2.37
CA ASP A 225 7.33 -1.17 -2.83
C ASP A 225 8.03 -2.05 -1.77
N LEU A 226 8.18 -1.58 -0.53
CA LEU A 226 8.60 -2.45 0.57
C LEU A 226 7.64 -3.66 0.70
N PRO A 227 8.13 -4.85 1.10
CA PRO A 227 7.29 -6.02 1.25
C PRO A 227 6.09 -5.74 2.18
N PRO A 228 4.85 -6.01 1.74
CA PRO A 228 3.69 -5.64 2.52
C PRO A 228 3.57 -6.55 3.76
N LEU A 229 3.52 -5.93 4.94
CA LEU A 229 3.61 -6.64 6.21
C LEU A 229 2.40 -7.51 6.55
N TYR A 230 1.25 -7.31 5.89
CA TYR A 230 0.08 -8.17 6.08
C TYR A 230 0.35 -9.62 5.67
N THR A 231 1.26 -9.85 4.72
CA THR A 231 1.68 -11.20 4.30
C THR A 231 2.35 -11.97 5.44
N CYS A 232 2.98 -11.26 6.38
CA CYS A 232 3.56 -11.86 7.57
C CYS A 232 2.53 -12.05 8.70
N SER A 233 1.40 -11.33 8.71
CA SER A 233 0.37 -11.49 9.74
C SER A 233 -0.72 -12.50 9.35
N ASP A 234 -0.99 -12.68 8.06
CA ASP A 234 -1.98 -13.63 7.54
C ASP A 234 -1.50 -15.09 7.63
N SER A 235 -2.21 -15.92 8.41
CA SER A 235 -1.83 -17.32 8.57
C SER A 235 -2.05 -18.16 7.31
N ALA A 236 -3.05 -17.87 6.49
CA ALA A 236 -3.31 -18.62 5.26
C ALA A 236 -2.21 -18.38 4.23
N VAL A 237 -1.70 -17.14 4.13
CA VAL A 237 -0.53 -16.80 3.30
C VAL A 237 0.71 -17.56 3.77
N LEU A 238 1.01 -17.51 5.08
CA LEU A 238 2.16 -18.24 5.64
C LEU A 238 2.04 -19.75 5.45
N GLU A 239 0.87 -20.33 5.69
CA GLU A 239 0.65 -21.77 5.53
C GLU A 239 0.85 -22.24 4.10
N ALA A 240 0.51 -21.41 3.11
CA ALA A 240 0.74 -21.67 1.68
C ALA A 240 2.21 -21.58 1.25
N GLU A 241 3.10 -21.00 2.06
CA GLU A 241 4.53 -20.93 1.72
C GLU A 241 5.19 -22.31 1.63
N VAL A 242 6.07 -22.45 0.64
CA VAL A 242 6.89 -23.65 0.44
C VAL A 242 7.84 -23.83 1.62
N PRO A 243 7.90 -25.03 2.25
CA PRO A 243 8.78 -25.29 3.38
C PRO A 243 10.26 -25.06 3.05
N PRO A 244 11.08 -24.56 3.98
CA PRO A 244 12.52 -24.39 3.76
C PRO A 244 13.20 -25.75 3.50
N PRO A 245 14.44 -25.73 2.94
CA PRO A 245 15.25 -26.93 2.82
C PRO A 245 15.41 -27.66 4.16
N VAL A 246 15.41 -29.00 4.11
CA VAL A 246 15.58 -29.84 5.31
C VAL A 246 17.00 -29.74 5.87
N ASP A 247 17.99 -29.58 4.99
CA ASP A 247 19.38 -29.40 5.38
C ASP A 247 19.59 -27.97 5.93
N PRO A 248 20.04 -27.80 7.18
CA PRO A 248 20.24 -26.47 7.79
C PRO A 248 21.27 -25.60 7.07
N GLN A 249 22.31 -26.21 6.48
CA GLN A 249 23.31 -25.45 5.72
C GLN A 249 22.70 -24.91 4.43
N VAL A 250 21.93 -25.74 3.72
CA VAL A 250 21.21 -25.31 2.51
C VAL A 250 20.17 -24.25 2.84
N ALA A 251 19.45 -24.39 3.96
CA ALA A 251 18.51 -23.37 4.42
C ALA A 251 19.20 -22.02 4.69
N ALA A 252 20.38 -22.03 5.31
CA ALA A 252 21.15 -20.81 5.55
C ALA A 252 21.65 -20.17 4.23
N GLU A 253 22.10 -20.97 3.27
CA GLU A 253 22.50 -20.49 1.94
C GLU A 253 21.32 -19.86 1.18
N VAL A 254 20.12 -20.45 1.30
CA VAL A 254 18.89 -19.93 0.69
C VAL A 254 18.48 -18.60 1.29
N GLU A 255 18.48 -18.46 2.62
CA GLU A 255 18.12 -17.19 3.25
C GLU A 255 19.16 -16.09 2.97
N ALA A 256 20.45 -16.41 2.94
CA ALA A 256 21.48 -15.47 2.52
C ALA A 256 21.30 -15.00 1.06
N ALA A 257 20.89 -15.90 0.16
CA ALA A 257 20.56 -15.51 -1.21
C ALA A 257 19.32 -14.60 -1.26
N ARG A 258 18.28 -14.87 -0.46
CA ARG A 258 17.08 -14.03 -0.37
C ARG A 258 17.36 -12.63 0.16
N GLU A 259 18.26 -12.48 1.14
CA GLU A 259 18.70 -11.16 1.61
C GLU A 259 19.35 -10.34 0.47
N ASN A 260 20.17 -10.99 -0.36
CA ASN A 260 20.75 -10.33 -1.52
C ASN A 260 19.72 -10.02 -2.62
N LEU A 261 18.73 -10.89 -2.85
CA LEU A 261 17.62 -10.60 -3.76
C LEU A 261 16.75 -9.44 -3.27
N ALA A 262 16.58 -9.28 -1.95
CA ALA A 262 15.93 -8.11 -1.38
C ALA A 262 16.71 -6.83 -1.69
N ARG A 263 18.04 -6.85 -1.54
CA ARG A 263 18.91 -5.73 -1.94
C ARG A 263 18.83 -5.44 -3.44
N ALA A 264 18.88 -6.46 -4.29
CA ALA A 264 18.72 -6.31 -5.74
C ALA A 264 17.35 -5.71 -6.11
N THR A 265 16.29 -6.06 -5.38
CA THR A 265 14.96 -5.46 -5.53
C THR A 265 14.99 -3.97 -5.21
N THR A 266 15.60 -3.57 -4.08
CA THR A 266 15.76 -2.14 -3.74
C THR A 266 16.57 -1.39 -4.80
N LEU A 267 17.67 -1.97 -5.29
CA LEU A 267 18.49 -1.37 -6.37
C LEU A 267 17.69 -1.23 -7.67
N THR A 268 16.86 -2.22 -8.00
CA THR A 268 15.95 -2.17 -9.16
C THR A 268 14.97 -1.01 -9.00
N ASN A 269 14.34 -0.87 -7.84
CA ASN A 269 13.41 0.21 -7.52
C ASN A 269 14.12 1.58 -7.50
N ALA A 270 15.42 1.62 -7.20
CA ALA A 270 16.25 2.81 -7.24
C ALA A 270 16.78 3.17 -8.64
N GLY A 271 16.47 2.36 -9.67
CA GLY A 271 16.96 2.55 -11.03
C GLY A 271 18.43 2.18 -11.24
N LYS A 272 19.09 1.54 -10.27
CA LYS A 272 20.48 1.03 -10.37
C LYS A 272 20.49 -0.35 -11.03
N LEU A 273 20.03 -0.40 -12.28
CA LEU A 273 19.75 -1.64 -13.00
C LEU A 273 21.01 -2.49 -13.27
N ASP A 274 22.15 -1.87 -13.54
CA ASP A 274 23.40 -2.60 -13.78
C ASP A 274 23.87 -3.35 -12.53
N GLU A 275 23.82 -2.70 -11.36
CA GLU A 275 24.16 -3.30 -10.07
C GLU A 275 23.17 -4.39 -9.69
N ALA A 276 21.86 -4.14 -9.89
CA ALA A 276 20.81 -5.12 -9.65
C ALA A 276 20.95 -6.36 -10.55
N LEU A 277 21.28 -6.18 -11.83
CA LEU A 277 21.48 -7.28 -12.78
C LEU A 277 22.70 -8.11 -12.38
N ALA A 278 23.82 -7.47 -12.03
CA ALA A 278 25.03 -8.17 -11.63
C ALA A 278 24.78 -9.05 -10.39
N LEU A 279 24.13 -8.49 -9.37
CA LEU A 279 23.79 -9.21 -8.14
C LEU A 279 22.79 -10.36 -8.42
N THR A 280 21.74 -10.11 -9.20
CA THR A 280 20.73 -11.14 -9.49
C THR A 280 21.29 -12.25 -10.37
N THR A 281 22.20 -11.95 -11.30
CA THR A 281 22.86 -12.96 -12.15
C THR A 281 23.65 -13.96 -11.31
N LEU A 282 24.43 -13.46 -10.35
CA LEU A 282 25.16 -14.29 -9.39
C LEU A 282 24.21 -15.20 -8.61
N HIS A 283 23.10 -14.67 -8.10
CA HIS A 283 22.17 -15.45 -7.28
C HIS A 283 21.27 -16.40 -8.09
N VAL A 284 21.03 -16.17 -9.38
CA VAL A 284 20.45 -17.18 -10.26
C VAL A 284 21.39 -18.38 -10.40
N GLU A 285 22.70 -18.15 -10.61
CA GLU A 285 23.68 -19.24 -10.69
C GLU A 285 23.80 -20.00 -9.37
N GLN A 286 23.84 -19.29 -8.24
CA GLN A 286 23.83 -19.90 -6.92
C GLN A 286 22.55 -20.73 -6.68
N ALA A 287 21.38 -20.20 -7.03
CA ALA A 287 20.11 -20.92 -6.87
C ALA A 287 20.08 -22.23 -7.66
N ARG A 288 20.65 -22.25 -8.87
CA ARG A 288 20.80 -23.48 -9.66
C ARG A 288 21.72 -24.50 -9.01
N GLN A 289 22.81 -24.05 -8.36
CA GLN A 289 23.74 -24.94 -7.66
C GLN A 289 23.12 -25.53 -6.39
N VAL A 290 22.36 -24.71 -5.65
CA VAL A 290 21.64 -25.13 -4.45
C VAL A 290 20.56 -26.17 -4.76
N GLY A 291 19.89 -26.06 -5.91
CA GLY A 291 18.87 -27.01 -6.33
C GLY A 291 17.55 -26.89 -5.53
N TYR A 292 17.31 -25.72 -4.93
CA TYR A 292 16.04 -25.38 -4.27
C TYR A 292 15.20 -24.49 -5.20
N ASP A 293 14.33 -25.10 -5.99
CA ASP A 293 13.56 -24.45 -7.07
C ASP A 293 12.78 -23.18 -6.66
N PRO A 294 12.21 -23.03 -5.44
CA PRO A 294 11.57 -21.78 -5.05
C PRO A 294 12.52 -20.58 -5.08
N LEU A 295 13.78 -20.75 -4.66
CA LEU A 295 14.78 -19.69 -4.74
C LEU A 295 15.14 -19.36 -6.19
N LEU A 296 15.22 -20.38 -7.05
CA LEU A 296 15.47 -20.18 -8.48
C LEU A 296 14.33 -19.37 -9.13
N ALA A 297 13.08 -19.69 -8.81
CA ALA A 297 11.91 -18.97 -9.29
C ALA A 297 11.92 -17.49 -8.85
N GLU A 298 12.23 -17.22 -7.57
CA GLU A 298 12.37 -15.86 -7.02
C GLU A 298 13.47 -15.06 -7.74
N ALA A 299 14.65 -15.67 -7.91
CA ALA A 299 15.78 -15.03 -8.57
C ALA A 299 15.51 -14.76 -10.07
N LEU A 300 14.91 -15.71 -10.78
CA LEU A 300 14.54 -15.55 -12.19
C LEU A 300 13.44 -14.51 -12.39
N LEU A 301 12.44 -14.45 -11.49
CA LEU A 301 11.40 -13.43 -11.53
C LEU A 301 12.01 -12.02 -11.45
N LEU A 302 12.91 -11.81 -10.48
CA LEU A 302 13.59 -10.53 -10.33
C LEU A 302 14.49 -10.21 -11.54
N ARG A 303 15.22 -11.21 -12.05
CA ARG A 303 16.06 -11.04 -13.23
C ARG A 303 15.27 -10.63 -14.46
N GLY A 304 14.16 -11.31 -14.73
CA GLY A 304 13.28 -10.98 -15.86
C GLY A 304 12.72 -9.56 -15.76
N ARG A 305 12.38 -9.11 -14.53
CA ARG A 305 11.97 -7.73 -14.27
C ARG A 305 13.09 -6.73 -14.57
N ILE A 306 14.33 -7.00 -14.13
CA ILE A 306 15.49 -6.11 -14.39
C ILE A 306 15.82 -6.06 -15.88
N GLU A 307 15.87 -7.22 -16.54
CA GLU A 307 16.15 -7.34 -17.97
C GLU A 307 15.14 -6.55 -18.81
N PHE A 308 13.87 -6.52 -18.40
CA PHE A 308 12.84 -5.72 -19.06
C PHE A 308 13.11 -4.21 -18.99
N TYR A 309 13.58 -3.69 -17.85
CA TYR A 309 13.89 -2.26 -17.72
C TYR A 309 15.20 -1.86 -18.39
N GLN A 310 16.16 -2.77 -18.47
CA GLN A 310 17.51 -2.47 -18.96
C GLN A 310 17.65 -2.64 -20.48
N THR A 311 16.89 -3.55 -21.08
CA THR A 311 17.05 -3.91 -22.49
C THR A 311 15.95 -3.31 -23.36
N GLY A 312 16.31 -2.95 -24.59
CA GLY A 312 15.32 -2.71 -25.66
C GLY A 312 14.80 -4.00 -26.31
N ASP A 313 15.25 -5.17 -25.84
CA ASP A 313 14.87 -6.49 -26.36
C ASP A 313 13.98 -7.22 -25.36
N ALA A 314 12.68 -7.17 -25.62
CA ALA A 314 11.67 -7.80 -24.80
C ALA A 314 11.61 -9.34 -24.91
N ARG A 315 12.40 -10.00 -25.79
CA ARG A 315 12.40 -11.48 -25.89
C ARG A 315 13.07 -12.14 -24.69
N LYS A 316 14.29 -11.69 -24.37
CA LYS A 316 15.08 -12.23 -23.25
C LYS A 316 14.30 -12.19 -21.91
N PRO A 317 13.71 -11.07 -21.47
CA PRO A 317 12.95 -11.05 -20.23
C PRO A 317 11.70 -11.94 -20.29
N ALA A 318 11.06 -12.10 -21.46
CA ALA A 318 9.91 -13.01 -21.59
C ALA A 318 10.32 -14.48 -21.37
N ASP A 319 11.45 -14.90 -21.95
CA ASP A 319 12.00 -16.25 -21.75
C ASP A 319 12.42 -16.47 -20.29
N THR A 320 13.09 -15.50 -19.67
CA THR A 320 13.48 -15.55 -18.25
C THR A 320 12.26 -15.66 -17.33
N LEU A 321 11.19 -14.90 -17.59
CA LEU A 321 9.95 -14.96 -16.80
C LEU A 321 9.18 -16.27 -17.02
N LEU A 322 9.22 -16.85 -18.22
CA LEU A 322 8.65 -18.18 -18.45
C LEU A 322 9.40 -19.23 -17.63
N GLU A 323 10.74 -19.19 -17.59
CA GLU A 323 11.53 -20.09 -16.76
C GLU A 323 11.22 -19.90 -15.26
N ALA A 324 11.04 -18.65 -14.80
CA ALA A 324 10.62 -18.36 -13.42
C ALA A 324 9.26 -18.98 -13.09
N ALA A 325 8.31 -18.90 -14.03
CA ALA A 325 6.98 -19.50 -13.87
C ALA A 325 7.04 -21.03 -13.81
N GLU A 326 7.87 -21.67 -14.65
CA GLU A 326 8.06 -23.12 -14.66
C GLU A 326 8.69 -23.63 -13.36
N ALA A 327 9.74 -22.95 -12.88
CA ALA A 327 10.37 -23.25 -11.59
C ALA A 327 9.36 -23.10 -10.44
N GLY A 328 8.62 -21.98 -10.42
CA GLY A 328 7.64 -21.72 -9.37
C GLY A 328 6.47 -22.72 -9.36
N LEU A 329 5.96 -23.10 -10.54
CA LEU A 329 4.93 -24.12 -10.66
C LEU A 329 5.42 -25.50 -10.18
N SER A 330 6.63 -25.88 -10.58
CA SER A 330 7.24 -27.17 -10.21
C SER A 330 7.49 -27.28 -8.72
N SER A 331 7.78 -26.14 -8.08
CA SER A 331 8.11 -26.06 -6.65
C SER A 331 6.94 -25.63 -5.75
N ARG A 332 5.75 -25.42 -6.33
CA ARG A 332 4.56 -24.85 -5.64
C ARG A 332 4.76 -23.44 -5.07
N ALA A 333 5.73 -22.68 -5.57
CA ALA A 333 5.82 -21.24 -5.32
C ALA A 333 4.80 -20.50 -6.21
N ASP A 334 3.51 -20.79 -6.01
CA ASP A 334 2.42 -20.35 -6.89
C ASP A 334 2.36 -18.82 -7.03
N ALA A 335 2.59 -18.06 -5.97
CA ALA A 335 2.57 -16.59 -6.03
C ALA A 335 3.67 -16.02 -6.94
N VAL A 336 4.88 -16.60 -6.90
CA VAL A 336 6.01 -16.24 -7.76
C VAL A 336 5.69 -16.61 -9.20
N ALA A 337 5.14 -17.80 -9.43
CA ALA A 337 4.76 -18.25 -10.76
C ALA A 337 3.66 -17.37 -11.40
N VAL A 338 2.63 -17.03 -10.63
CA VAL A 338 1.56 -16.12 -11.08
C VAL A 338 2.13 -14.76 -11.45
N GLU A 339 2.97 -14.18 -10.59
CA GLU A 339 3.59 -12.88 -10.88
C GLU A 339 4.44 -12.92 -12.15
N ALA A 340 5.23 -13.98 -12.33
CA ALA A 340 6.04 -14.18 -13.53
C ALA A 340 5.17 -14.26 -14.81
N LEU A 341 4.07 -15.01 -14.76
CA LEU A 341 3.12 -15.11 -15.88
C LEU A 341 2.43 -13.77 -16.20
N ILE A 342 2.01 -13.03 -15.18
CA ILE A 342 1.38 -11.70 -15.35
C ILE A 342 2.34 -10.70 -15.99
N ARG A 343 3.61 -10.71 -15.57
CA ARG A 343 4.65 -9.86 -16.17
C ARG A 343 4.98 -10.30 -17.58
N GLY A 344 5.15 -11.60 -17.81
CA GLY A 344 5.42 -12.16 -19.13
C GLY A 344 4.32 -11.84 -20.13
N LEU A 345 3.05 -11.92 -19.72
CA LEU A 345 1.90 -11.52 -20.53
C LEU A 345 1.96 -10.05 -20.97
N HIS A 346 2.35 -9.14 -20.08
CA HIS A 346 2.54 -7.73 -20.44
C HIS A 346 3.66 -7.54 -21.47
N ILE A 347 4.82 -8.18 -21.25
CA ILE A 347 5.98 -8.08 -22.16
C ILE A 347 5.63 -8.60 -23.55
N GLU A 348 4.94 -9.73 -23.62
CA GLU A 348 4.45 -10.32 -24.87
C GLU A 348 3.49 -9.39 -25.63
N ALA A 349 2.62 -8.68 -24.92
CA ALA A 349 1.66 -7.78 -25.53
C ALA A 349 2.31 -6.57 -26.21
N ILE A 350 3.37 -6.01 -25.62
CA ILE A 350 3.98 -4.76 -26.10
C ILE A 350 5.19 -4.99 -27.00
N ARG A 351 5.76 -6.20 -27.05
CA ARG A 351 6.95 -6.46 -27.87
C ARG A 351 6.60 -6.57 -29.36
N PRO A 352 7.40 -5.98 -30.26
CA PRO A 352 7.26 -6.23 -31.69
C PRO A 352 7.40 -7.72 -32.02
N GLY A 353 6.41 -8.28 -32.71
CA GLY A 353 6.36 -9.72 -33.01
C GLY A 353 6.06 -10.59 -31.78
N GLY A 354 5.45 -10.01 -30.74
CA GLY A 354 4.81 -10.68 -29.59
C GLY A 354 3.99 -11.88 -30.00
N ARG A 355 3.93 -12.92 -29.14
CA ARG A 355 2.96 -13.99 -29.36
C ARG A 355 1.57 -13.41 -29.11
N ALA A 356 0.57 -13.87 -29.86
CA ALA A 356 -0.81 -13.53 -29.57
C ALA A 356 -1.19 -14.12 -28.21
N ILE A 357 -1.51 -13.25 -27.24
CA ILE A 357 -2.07 -13.65 -25.95
C ILE A 357 -3.57 -13.89 -26.17
N GLY A 358 -4.04 -15.09 -25.84
CA GLY A 358 -5.44 -15.46 -25.98
C GLY A 358 -6.09 -15.79 -24.64
N GLU A 359 -7.33 -16.24 -24.72
CA GLU A 359 -8.14 -16.59 -23.55
C GLU A 359 -7.53 -17.72 -22.70
N HIS A 360 -6.69 -18.59 -23.28
CA HIS A 360 -6.03 -19.68 -22.54
C HIS A 360 -5.06 -19.14 -21.48
N GLU A 361 -4.22 -18.16 -21.83
CA GLU A 361 -3.29 -17.54 -20.88
C GLU A 361 -4.03 -16.79 -19.77
N HIS A 362 -5.08 -16.05 -20.13
CA HIS A 362 -5.93 -15.36 -19.16
C HIS A 362 -6.61 -16.35 -18.20
N ALA A 363 -7.17 -17.45 -18.73
CA ALA A 363 -7.80 -18.49 -17.93
C ALA A 363 -6.82 -19.17 -16.96
N LEU A 364 -5.58 -19.43 -17.39
CA LEU A 364 -4.54 -20.00 -16.53
C LEU A 364 -4.23 -19.06 -15.35
N ILE A 365 -3.94 -17.78 -15.63
CA ILE A 365 -3.62 -16.80 -14.58
C ILE A 365 -4.78 -16.63 -13.61
N ARG A 366 -6.02 -16.45 -14.11
CA ARG A 366 -7.20 -16.31 -13.23
C ARG A 366 -7.42 -17.55 -12.36
N SER A 367 -7.19 -18.76 -12.89
CA SER A 367 -7.31 -20.00 -12.13
C SER A 367 -6.25 -20.12 -11.03
N MET A 368 -5.03 -19.65 -11.29
CA MET A 368 -3.97 -19.61 -10.29
C MET A 368 -4.18 -18.48 -9.26
N LEU A 369 -4.71 -17.33 -9.66
CA LEU A 369 -5.11 -16.29 -8.70
C LEU A 369 -6.19 -16.79 -7.74
N HIS A 370 -7.16 -17.57 -8.23
CA HIS A 370 -8.25 -18.09 -7.42
C HIS A 370 -7.81 -19.07 -6.30
N ARG A 371 -6.67 -19.76 -6.46
CA ARG A 371 -6.14 -20.65 -5.42
C ARG A 371 -5.28 -19.94 -4.38
N LEU A 372 -4.82 -18.72 -4.66
CA LEU A 372 -3.90 -18.01 -3.78
C LEU A 372 -4.67 -17.36 -2.61
N PRO A 373 -4.19 -17.52 -1.37
CA PRO A 373 -4.68 -16.73 -0.26
C PRO A 373 -4.35 -15.25 -0.51
N ASP A 374 -5.32 -14.37 -0.26
CA ASP A 374 -5.21 -12.91 -0.41
C ASP A 374 -4.50 -12.43 -1.70
N ALA A 375 -5.05 -12.82 -2.85
CA ALA A 375 -4.48 -12.53 -4.16
C ALA A 375 -4.68 -11.08 -4.64
N ALA A 376 -5.21 -10.17 -3.83
CA ALA A 376 -5.66 -8.84 -4.27
C ALA A 376 -4.57 -8.03 -4.99
N ARG A 377 -3.33 -8.07 -4.48
CA ARG A 377 -2.18 -7.41 -5.13
C ARG A 377 -1.93 -7.95 -6.54
N LEU A 378 -1.85 -9.28 -6.67
CA LEU A 378 -1.58 -9.95 -7.93
C LEU A 378 -2.77 -9.84 -8.89
N GLU A 379 -4.01 -9.88 -8.39
CA GLU A 379 -5.23 -9.67 -9.17
C GLU A 379 -5.26 -8.24 -9.74
N GLY A 380 -4.96 -7.23 -8.93
CA GLY A 380 -4.87 -5.84 -9.39
C GLY A 380 -3.80 -5.64 -10.47
N MET A 381 -2.64 -6.29 -10.32
CA MET A 381 -1.56 -6.27 -11.32
C MET A 381 -1.97 -7.01 -12.60
N TYR A 382 -2.59 -8.18 -12.48
CA TYR A 382 -3.13 -8.94 -13.61
C TYR A 382 -4.12 -8.12 -14.41
N LEU A 383 -5.11 -7.50 -13.76
CA LEU A 383 -6.13 -6.70 -14.43
C LEU A 383 -5.54 -5.49 -15.16
N ASN A 384 -4.54 -4.83 -14.55
CA ASN A 384 -3.81 -3.74 -15.22
C ASN A 384 -3.07 -4.24 -16.48
N ASN A 385 -2.38 -5.37 -16.39
CA ASN A 385 -1.60 -5.91 -17.50
C ASN A 385 -2.48 -6.54 -18.59
N ALA A 386 -3.60 -7.15 -18.22
CA ALA A 386 -4.63 -7.62 -19.15
C ALA A 386 -5.23 -6.46 -19.95
N ALA A 387 -5.38 -5.28 -19.34
CA ALA A 387 -5.78 -4.09 -20.09
C ALA A 387 -4.73 -3.68 -21.13
N THR A 388 -3.43 -3.83 -20.85
CA THR A 388 -2.37 -3.60 -21.86
C THR A 388 -2.50 -4.57 -23.03
N VAL A 389 -2.81 -5.85 -22.78
CA VAL A 389 -3.09 -6.83 -23.84
C VAL A 389 -4.26 -6.37 -24.70
N ALA A 390 -5.38 -6.01 -24.08
CA ALA A 390 -6.57 -5.54 -24.78
C ALA A 390 -6.29 -4.26 -25.59
N ILE A 391 -5.48 -3.32 -25.08
CA ILE A 391 -5.04 -2.13 -25.83
C ILE A 391 -4.24 -2.53 -27.07
N ALA A 392 -3.28 -3.45 -26.93
CA ALA A 392 -2.46 -3.93 -28.04
C ALA A 392 -3.30 -4.64 -29.12
N GLN A 393 -4.44 -5.23 -28.74
CA GLN A 393 -5.39 -5.89 -29.64
C GLN A 393 -6.46 -4.95 -30.20
N GLY A 394 -6.51 -3.69 -29.76
CA GLY A 394 -7.53 -2.71 -30.17
C GLY A 394 -8.87 -2.81 -29.44
N GLU A 395 -8.95 -3.62 -28.38
CA GLU A 395 -10.15 -3.90 -27.59
C GLU A 395 -10.32 -2.89 -26.45
N LEU A 396 -10.42 -1.61 -26.79
CA LEU A 396 -10.41 -0.50 -25.81
C LEU A 396 -11.54 -0.58 -24.76
N GLY A 397 -12.68 -1.18 -25.11
CA GLY A 397 -13.78 -1.40 -24.18
C GLY A 397 -13.42 -2.36 -23.04
N GLU A 398 -12.75 -3.45 -23.38
CA GLU A 398 -12.28 -4.46 -22.43
C GLU A 398 -11.11 -3.95 -21.59
N ALA A 399 -10.18 -3.21 -22.21
CA ALA A 399 -9.10 -2.54 -21.50
C ALA A 399 -9.64 -1.62 -20.40
N ARG A 400 -10.61 -0.75 -20.74
CA ARG A 400 -11.21 0.18 -19.78
C ARG A 400 -11.92 -0.55 -18.64
N LEU A 401 -12.65 -1.63 -18.94
CA LEU A 401 -13.30 -2.45 -17.92
C LEU A 401 -12.28 -3.05 -16.94
N SER A 402 -11.22 -3.65 -17.48
CA SER A 402 -10.13 -4.26 -16.71
C SER A 402 -9.42 -3.25 -15.81
N LEU A 403 -9.14 -2.03 -16.30
CA LEU A 403 -8.53 -0.96 -15.50
C LEU A 403 -9.43 -0.46 -14.36
N HIS A 404 -10.74 -0.35 -14.59
CA HIS A 404 -11.68 -0.02 -13.51
C HIS A 404 -11.73 -1.12 -12.43
N GLN A 405 -11.71 -2.39 -12.84
CA GLN A 405 -11.62 -3.52 -11.91
C GLN A 405 -10.30 -3.51 -11.14
N ALA A 406 -9.17 -3.27 -11.83
CA ALA A 406 -7.85 -3.13 -11.22
C ALA A 406 -7.84 -2.06 -10.12
N LEU A 407 -8.41 -0.87 -10.39
CA LEU A 407 -8.55 0.20 -9.39
C LEU A 407 -9.40 -0.26 -8.20
N ALA A 408 -10.54 -0.90 -8.45
CA ALA A 408 -11.43 -1.34 -7.39
C ALA A 408 -10.80 -2.43 -6.50
N VAL A 409 -9.97 -3.31 -7.05
CA VAL A 409 -9.20 -4.31 -6.27
C VAL A 409 -8.09 -3.61 -5.48
N LYS A 410 -7.24 -2.81 -6.13
CA LYS A 410 -6.11 -2.11 -5.50
C LYS A 410 -6.55 -1.19 -4.36
N GLN A 411 -7.71 -0.52 -4.49
CA GLN A 411 -8.26 0.37 -3.45
C GLN A 411 -8.81 -0.36 -2.22
N ARG A 412 -9.11 -1.65 -2.32
CA ARG A 412 -9.61 -2.48 -1.20
C ARG A 412 -8.49 -3.27 -0.51
N SER A 413 -7.27 -3.21 -1.04
CA SER A 413 -6.09 -3.86 -0.44
C SER A 413 -5.84 -3.31 0.98
N PRO A 414 -5.47 -4.17 1.95
CA PRO A 414 -5.05 -3.73 3.28
C PRO A 414 -3.81 -2.82 3.26
N ASP A 415 -2.96 -2.98 2.23
CA ASP A 415 -1.79 -2.14 1.99
C ASP A 415 -1.93 -1.50 0.61
N ILE A 416 -2.42 -0.25 0.61
CA ILE A 416 -2.65 0.50 -0.62
C ILE A 416 -1.31 1.10 -1.07
N ASN A 417 -0.82 0.67 -2.23
CA ASN A 417 0.33 1.30 -2.88
C ASN A 417 -0.16 2.46 -3.81
N PRO A 418 0.14 3.73 -3.49
CA PRO A 418 -0.25 4.87 -4.32
C PRO A 418 0.42 4.87 -5.69
N ILE A 419 1.61 4.28 -5.85
CA ILE A 419 2.31 4.15 -7.12
C ILE A 419 1.53 3.22 -8.04
N ASP A 420 1.18 2.02 -7.56
CA ASP A 420 0.36 1.06 -8.32
C ASP A 420 -1.00 1.63 -8.75
N LEU A 421 -1.61 2.48 -7.91
CA LEU A 421 -2.85 3.18 -8.24
C LEU A 421 -2.63 4.25 -9.32
N LEU A 422 -1.52 5.00 -9.24
CA LEU A 422 -1.18 6.04 -10.20
C LEU A 422 -0.95 5.43 -11.58
N GLU A 423 -0.19 4.33 -11.67
CA GLU A 423 0.04 3.61 -12.94
C GLU A 423 -1.27 3.16 -13.58
N THR A 424 -2.18 2.58 -12.79
CA THR A 424 -3.48 2.14 -13.30
C THR A 424 -4.35 3.31 -13.77
N ARG A 425 -4.29 4.46 -13.08
CA ARG A 425 -4.98 5.68 -13.50
C ARG A 425 -4.38 6.29 -14.76
N PHE A 426 -3.06 6.21 -14.90
CA PHE A 426 -2.36 6.67 -16.10
C PHE A 426 -2.78 5.84 -17.31
N ASN A 427 -2.83 4.52 -17.19
CA ASN A 427 -3.30 3.63 -18.27
C ASN A 427 -4.78 3.83 -18.63
N LEU A 428 -5.59 4.34 -17.70
CA LEU A 428 -7.02 4.61 -17.90
C LEU A 428 -7.29 5.96 -18.58
N ALA A 429 -6.40 6.93 -18.40
CA ALA A 429 -6.48 8.26 -18.99
C ALA A 429 -6.08 8.23 -20.47
#